data_AF-A0A962Z969-F1
#
_entry.id   AF-A0A962Z969-F1
#
_cell.length_a   1.000
_cell.length_b   1.000
_cell.length_c   1.000
_cell.angle_alpha   90.00
_cell.angle_beta   90.00
_cell.angle_gamma   90.00
#
_symmetry.space_group_name_H-M   'P 1'
#
loop_
_entity.id
_entity.type
_entity.pdbx_description
1 polymer ?
#
loop_
_entity_poly.entity_id
_entity_poly.type
_entity_poly.pdbx_seq_one_letter_code
_entity_poly.pdbx_strand_id
1 'polypeptide(L)'
;WRIVLRLRHGTPPPPENEPAPLKALSHVAHWGFHVILLAMVMTGLLAWFGDLVPAAEAHEILKAILLALVALHVLAIPFHRFVLKNDVMRRMIRPST
;
A
#
# COMPACT_ATOMS: atom_id res chain seq x y z
N TRP A 1 15.32 -10.67 -15.71
CA TRP A 1 14.83 -10.13 -17.00
C TRP A 1 13.64 -9.15 -16.87
N ARG A 2 12.73 -9.28 -15.88
CA ARG A 2 11.63 -8.30 -15.64
C ARG A 2 12.07 -6.85 -15.31
N ILE A 3 13.18 -6.67 -14.60
CA ILE A 3 13.70 -5.32 -14.23
C ILE A 3 14.15 -4.56 -15.49
N VAL A 4 14.81 -5.25 -16.43
CA VAL A 4 15.21 -4.69 -17.73
C VAL A 4 13.99 -4.30 -18.57
N LEU A 5 12.92 -5.10 -18.55
CA LEU A 5 11.68 -4.77 -19.24
C LEU A 5 11.00 -3.52 -18.66
N ARG A 6 10.97 -3.35 -17.33
CA ARG A 6 10.45 -2.13 -16.69
C ARG A 6 11.27 -0.88 -17.02
N LEU A 7 12.60 -1.01 -17.08
CA LEU A 7 13.49 0.07 -17.48
C LEU A 7 13.32 0.46 -18.96
N ARG A 8 12.99 -0.48 -19.84
CA ARG A 8 12.84 -0.22 -21.29
C ARG A 8 11.42 0.18 -21.72
N HIS A 9 10.37 -0.35 -21.09
CA HIS A 9 8.97 -0.12 -21.50
C HIS A 9 8.23 0.89 -20.62
N GLY A 10 8.82 1.31 -19.49
CA GLY A 10 8.14 2.17 -18.53
C GLY A 10 7.00 1.45 -17.79
N THR A 11 6.37 2.18 -16.85
CA THR A 11 5.18 1.71 -16.13
C THR A 11 3.92 2.21 -16.85
N PRO A 12 2.87 1.39 -16.95
CA PRO A 12 1.61 1.79 -17.58
C PRO A 12 1.12 3.13 -17.01
N PRO A 13 0.76 4.11 -17.87
CA PRO A 13 0.42 5.45 -17.42
C PRO A 13 -0.81 5.42 -16.49
N PRO A 14 -0.81 6.20 -15.39
CA PRO A 14 -2.01 6.36 -14.55
C PRO A 14 -3.20 6.83 -15.40
N PRO A 15 -4.45 6.51 -15.01
CA PRO A 15 -5.62 6.84 -15.83
C PRO A 15 -5.68 8.36 -16.04
N GLU A 16 -5.85 8.81 -17.28
CA GLU A 16 -5.90 10.24 -17.64
C GLU A 16 -7.05 10.99 -16.93
N ASN A 17 -8.06 10.26 -16.43
CA ASN A 17 -9.25 10.80 -15.77
C ASN A 17 -9.20 10.77 -14.24
N GLU A 18 -8.06 10.48 -13.60
CA GLU A 18 -7.96 10.59 -12.13
C GLU A 18 -7.58 12.03 -11.73
N PRO A 19 -8.45 12.77 -11.01
CA PRO A 19 -8.10 14.12 -10.56
C PRO A 19 -6.89 14.04 -9.63
N ALA A 20 -5.95 14.97 -9.81
CA ALA A 20 -4.67 15.03 -9.07
C ALA A 20 -4.75 14.70 -7.56
N PRO A 21 -5.75 15.15 -6.77
CA PRO A 21 -5.88 14.77 -5.36
C PRO A 21 -6.11 13.27 -5.12
N LEU A 22 -6.85 12.57 -5.96
CA LEU A 22 -7.12 11.12 -5.80
C LEU A 22 -5.87 10.27 -6.09
N LYS A 23 -5.04 10.72 -7.03
CA LYS A 23 -3.73 10.12 -7.31
C LYS A 23 -2.75 10.31 -6.14
N ALA A 24 -2.74 11.50 -5.54
CA ALA A 24 -1.94 11.77 -4.34
C ALA A 24 -2.39 10.91 -3.15
N LEU A 25 -3.70 10.82 -2.90
CA LEU A 25 -4.27 9.98 -1.84
C LEU A 25 -3.86 8.51 -1.99
N SER A 26 -3.93 8.00 -3.22
CA SER A 26 -3.51 6.63 -3.52
C SER A 26 -2.02 6.42 -3.23
N HIS A 27 -1.16 7.39 -3.59
CA HIS A 27 0.27 7.31 -3.30
C HIS A 27 0.53 7.33 -1.79
N VAL A 28 -0.14 8.22 -1.04
CA VAL A 28 -0.03 8.32 0.42
C VAL A 28 -0.45 7.01 1.09
N ALA A 29 -1.57 6.40 0.67
CA ALA A 29 -2.02 5.13 1.22
C ALA A 29 -0.98 4.01 1.00
N HIS A 30 -0.43 3.91 -0.21
CA HIS A 30 0.61 2.93 -0.50
C HIS A 30 1.88 3.21 0.31
N TRP A 31 2.35 4.44 0.38
CA TRP A 31 3.53 4.80 1.16
C TRP A 31 3.33 4.49 2.65
N GLY A 32 2.13 4.77 3.18
CA GLY A 32 1.73 4.40 4.54
C GLY A 32 1.87 2.90 4.81
N PHE A 33 1.40 2.04 3.89
CA PHE A 33 1.61 0.59 4.01
C PHE A 33 3.09 0.22 4.03
N HIS A 34 3.91 0.77 3.13
CA HIS A 34 5.33 0.42 3.07
C HIS A 34 6.05 0.79 4.37
N VAL A 35 5.77 1.98 4.92
CA VAL A 35 6.37 2.43 6.19
C VAL A 35 5.93 1.56 7.35
N ILE A 36 4.63 1.28 7.48
CA ILE A 36 4.10 0.47 8.58
C ILE A 36 4.62 -0.96 8.51
N LEU A 37 4.67 -1.58 7.32
CA LEU A 37 5.19 -2.93 7.16
C LEU A 37 6.67 -3.00 7.54
N LEU A 38 7.47 -2.02 7.14
CA LEU A 38 8.87 -1.95 7.56
C LEU A 38 9.00 -1.78 9.07
N ALA A 39 8.23 -0.87 9.67
CA ALA A 39 8.22 -0.65 11.11
C ALA A 39 7.79 -1.89 11.90
N MET A 40 6.80 -2.65 11.41
CA MET A 40 6.38 -3.92 12.00
C MET A 40 7.52 -4.94 12.04
N VAL A 41 8.25 -5.10 10.94
CA VAL A 41 9.40 -6.03 10.89
C VAL A 41 10.48 -5.58 11.87
N MET A 42 10.83 -4.30 11.89
CA MET A 42 11.88 -3.78 12.76
C MET A 42 11.52 -3.89 14.25
N THR A 43 10.30 -3.54 14.63
CA THR A 43 9.82 -3.65 16.02
C THR A 43 9.71 -5.09 16.48
N GLY A 44 9.25 -6.00 15.61
CA GLY A 44 9.18 -7.43 15.92
C GLY A 44 10.58 -8.04 16.10
N LEU A 45 11.54 -7.67 15.25
CA LEU A 45 12.94 -8.09 15.40
C LEU A 45 13.54 -7.58 16.72
N LEU A 46 13.32 -6.31 17.07
CA LEU A 46 13.81 -5.73 18.31
C LEU A 46 13.15 -6.33 19.55
N ALA A 47 11.86 -6.66 19.50
CA ALA A 47 11.15 -7.33 20.58
C ALA A 47 11.68 -8.75 20.79
N TRP A 48 11.89 -9.52 19.71
CA TRP A 48 12.31 -10.91 19.78
C TRP A 48 13.80 -11.08 20.11
N PHE A 49 14.68 -10.34 19.43
CA PHE A 49 16.14 -10.49 19.58
C PHE A 49 16.73 -9.55 20.62
N GLY A 50 16.13 -8.38 20.83
CA GLY A 50 16.60 -7.39 21.79
C GLY A 50 15.93 -7.49 23.16
N ASP A 51 14.91 -8.34 23.31
CA ASP A 51 14.08 -8.46 24.53
C ASP A 51 13.52 -7.10 25.01
N LEU A 52 13.25 -6.20 24.05
CA LEU A 52 12.81 -4.84 24.32
C LEU A 52 11.29 -4.81 24.49
N VAL A 53 10.83 -4.71 25.74
CA VAL A 53 9.40 -4.57 26.08
C VAL A 53 8.72 -3.41 25.32
N PRO A 54 9.33 -2.20 25.20
CA PRO A 54 8.70 -1.11 24.44
C PRO A 54 8.55 -1.42 22.95
N ALA A 55 9.41 -2.26 22.38
CA ALA A 55 9.30 -2.67 20.98
C ALA A 55 8.13 -3.66 20.78
N ALA A 56 7.85 -4.52 21.75
CA ALA A 56 6.70 -5.42 21.73
C ALA A 56 5.37 -4.64 21.79
N GLU A 57 5.29 -3.65 22.68
CA GLU A 57 4.12 -2.76 22.78
C GLU A 57 3.92 -1.95 21.49
N ALA A 58 5.01 -1.36 20.96
CA ALA A 58 4.95 -0.66 19.67
C ALA A 58 4.48 -1.59 18.53
N HIS A 59 4.93 -2.84 18.51
CA HIS A 59 4.50 -3.83 17.51
C HIS A 59 2.99 -4.15 17.62
N GLU A 60 2.44 -4.23 18.83
CA GLU A 60 1.00 -4.42 19.04
C GLU A 60 0.19 -3.23 18.52
N ILE A 61 0.61 -2.00 18.83
CA ILE A 61 -0.06 -0.79 18.35
C ILE A 61 0.01 -0.69 16.82
N LEU A 62 1.19 -0.93 16.24
CA LEU A 62 1.40 -0.92 14.79
C LEU A 62 0.53 -1.98 14.09
N LYS A 63 0.31 -3.15 14.69
CA LYS A 63 -0.61 -4.17 14.18
C LYS A 63 -2.05 -3.63 14.09
N ALA A 64 -2.53 -2.94 15.13
CA ALA A 64 -3.87 -2.35 15.13
C ALA A 64 -4.02 -1.29 14.01
N ILE A 65 -3.01 -0.42 13.86
CA ILE A 65 -2.97 0.60 12.80
C ILE A 65 -2.93 -0.06 11.41
N LEU A 66 -2.12 -1.12 11.23
CA LEU A 66 -2.03 -1.85 9.97
C LEU A 66 -3.39 -2.45 9.59
N LEU A 67 -4.09 -3.08 10.54
CA LEU A 67 -5.42 -3.64 10.31
C LEU A 67 -6.43 -2.57 9.89
N ALA A 68 -6.41 -1.41 10.56
CA ALA A 68 -7.26 -0.28 10.18
C ALA A 68 -6.95 0.22 8.75
N LEU A 69 -5.66 0.32 8.39
CA LEU A 69 -5.24 0.74 7.05
C LEU A 69 -5.65 -0.29 5.98
N VAL A 70 -5.50 -1.59 6.26
CA VAL A 70 -5.98 -2.67 5.37
C VAL A 70 -7.48 -2.55 5.15
N ALA A 71 -8.27 -2.36 6.22
CA ALA A 71 -9.71 -2.19 6.11
C ALA A 71 -10.06 -0.99 5.23
N LEU A 72 -9.43 0.17 5.46
CA LEU A 72 -9.63 1.37 4.64
C LEU A 72 -9.26 1.13 3.16
N HIS A 73 -8.18 0.40 2.90
CA HIS A 73 -7.76 0.06 1.54
C HIS A 73 -8.77 -0.85 0.82
N VAL A 74 -9.29 -1.86 1.51
CA VAL A 74 -10.32 -2.76 0.95
C VAL A 74 -11.61 -1.99 0.70
N LEU A 75 -12.00 -1.08 1.60
CA LEU A 75 -13.17 -0.20 1.42
C LEU A 75 -13.01 0.80 0.28
N ALA A 76 -11.77 1.14 -0.12
CA ALA A 76 -11.54 1.97 -1.29
C ALA A 76 -11.97 1.27 -2.59
N ILE A 77 -11.96 -0.07 -2.66
CA ILE A 77 -12.35 -0.84 -3.85
C ILE A 77 -13.79 -0.53 -4.30
N PRO A 78 -14.83 -0.65 -3.46
CA PRO A 78 -16.18 -0.27 -3.86
C PRO A 78 -16.30 1.24 -4.12
N PHE A 79 -15.58 2.10 -3.38
CA PHE A 79 -15.58 3.55 -3.66
C PHE A 79 -15.12 3.85 -5.09
N HIS A 80 -14.01 3.25 -5.52
CA HIS A 80 -13.51 3.36 -6.88
C HIS A 80 -14.49 2.81 -7.94
N ARG A 81 -15.14 1.68 -7.64
CA ARG A 81 -16.10 1.05 -8.56
C ARG A 81 -17.41 1.83 -8.70
N PHE A 82 -17.95 2.37 -7.61
CA PHE A 82 -19.26 3.02 -7.60
C PHE A 82 -19.19 4.54 -7.86
N VAL A 83 -18.17 5.23 -7.35
CA VAL A 83 -18.05 6.70 -7.46
C VAL A 83 -17.22 7.08 -8.68
N LEU A 84 -16.00 6.54 -8.78
CA LEU A 84 -15.08 6.89 -9.89
C LEU A 84 -15.37 6.08 -11.16
N LYS A 85 -16.20 5.03 -11.06
CA LYS A 85 -16.51 4.09 -12.15
C LYS A 85 -15.24 3.56 -12.84
N ASN A 86 -14.14 3.46 -12.10
CA ASN A 86 -12.86 2.98 -12.61
C ASN A 86 -12.57 1.56 -12.09
N ASP A 87 -12.12 0.68 -12.99
CA ASP A 87 -11.81 -0.70 -12.65
C ASP A 87 -10.35 -0.83 -12.20
N VAL A 88 -10.03 -0.25 -11.04
CA VAL A 88 -8.68 -0.23 -10.46
C VAL A 88 -8.15 -1.66 -10.28
N MET A 89 -9.02 -2.59 -9.90
CA MET A 89 -8.67 -4.00 -9.68
C MET A 89 -8.17 -4.69 -10.96
N ARG A 90 -8.73 -4.33 -12.13
CA ARG A 90 -8.30 -4.86 -13.42
C ARG A 90 -6.82 -4.57 -13.71
N ARG A 91 -6.29 -3.44 -13.23
CA ARG A 91 -4.87 -3.06 -13.40
C ARG A 91 -3.92 -3.85 -12.50
N MET A 92 -4.40 -4.32 -11.35
CA MET A 92 -3.62 -5.20 -10.46
C MET A 92 -3.53 -6.62 -11.02
N ILE A 93 -4.58 -7.10 -11.69
CA ILE A 93 -4.65 -8.47 -12.25
C ILE A 93 -3.99 -8.55 -13.63
N ARG A 94 -4.21 -7.54 -14.48
CA ARG A 94 -3.61 -7.43 -15.81
C ARG A 94 -2.94 -6.07 -15.95
N PRO A 95 -1.60 -6.02 -16.01
CA PRO A 95 -0.92 -4.80 -16.43
C PRO A 95 -1.43 -4.46 -17.83
N SER A 96 -2.00 -3.28 -18.02
CA SER A 96 -2.38 -2.80 -19.34
C SER A 96 -1.10 -2.73 -20.18
N THR A 97 -1.02 -3.59 -21.20
CA THR A 97 0.01 -3.59 -22.26
C THR A 97 0.02 -2.29 -23.02
#